data_AF-A0A2E6LUN6-F1
#
_entry.id   AF-A0A2E6LUN6-F1
#
_cell.length_a   1.000
_cell.length_b   1.000
_cell.length_c   1.000
_cell.angle_alpha   90.00
_cell.angle_beta   90.00
_cell.angle_gamma   90.00
#
_symmetry.space_group_name_H-M   'P 1'
#
loop_
_entity.id
_entity.type
_entity.pdbx_description
1 polymer ?
#
loop_
_entity_poly.entity_id
_entity_poly.type
_entity_poly.pdbx_seq_one_letter_code
_entity_poly.pdbx_strand_id
1 'polypeptide(L)'
;MSRIAYCLALLCLLLFRPAHAEEDTAILGTTTIIKAILTQELISDYPGPFRGYVTHDVYDTSQEYVLIPKGSVIHGEVVRISNVNEPISARVGYMIKSITRPDDTIIDMSSDSALDHQGVAGIDDKVNKHILAQFMGVVAYALIGSEASGTTTGGLDGRYDYGDTIKRDTLDQYQPLAAKYLRLVPTITIRSGQTFTIFIEKPKKITPFRSIFNEFIS
;
A
#
# COMPACT_ATOMS: atom_id res chain seq x y z
N MET A 1 -65.12 -8.65 -30.08
CA MET A 1 -64.54 -7.45 -29.41
C MET A 1 -63.29 -7.73 -28.57
N SER A 2 -62.54 -8.84 -28.79
CA SER A 2 -61.45 -9.23 -27.87
C SER A 2 -60.03 -9.00 -28.43
N ARG A 3 -59.80 -9.02 -29.75
CA ARG A 3 -58.43 -8.97 -30.32
C ARG A 3 -57.76 -7.59 -30.34
N ILE A 4 -58.55 -6.51 -30.34
CA ILE A 4 -58.01 -5.13 -30.39
C ILE A 4 -57.47 -4.70 -29.02
N ALA A 5 -58.10 -5.15 -27.92
CA ALA A 5 -57.66 -4.86 -26.56
C ALA A 5 -56.29 -5.48 -26.22
N TYR A 6 -56.04 -6.71 -26.68
CA TYR A 6 -54.73 -7.35 -26.49
C TYR A 6 -53.62 -6.68 -27.31
N CYS A 7 -53.93 -6.16 -28.50
CA CYS A 7 -52.96 -5.46 -29.33
C CYS A 7 -52.53 -4.13 -28.70
N LEU A 8 -53.47 -3.36 -28.13
CA LEU A 8 -53.14 -2.12 -27.41
C LEU A 8 -52.35 -2.38 -26.11
N ALA A 9 -52.67 -3.46 -25.39
CA ALA A 9 -51.93 -3.84 -24.18
C ALA A 9 -50.50 -4.28 -24.50
N LEU A 10 -50.29 -5.05 -25.59
CA LEU A 10 -48.94 -5.42 -26.03
C LEU A 10 -48.16 -4.23 -26.58
N LEU A 11 -48.82 -3.30 -27.28
CA LEU A 11 -48.20 -2.06 -27.75
C LEU A 11 -47.82 -1.15 -26.58
N CYS A 12 -48.65 -1.10 -25.54
CA CYS A 12 -48.35 -0.37 -24.30
C CYS A 12 -47.17 -1.00 -23.55
N LEU A 13 -47.09 -2.34 -23.44
CA LEU A 13 -45.94 -3.05 -22.87
C LEU A 13 -44.65 -2.93 -23.72
N LEU A 14 -44.77 -2.78 -25.04
CA LEU A 14 -43.62 -2.54 -25.92
C LEU A 14 -43.14 -1.09 -25.91
N LEU A 15 -44.02 -0.12 -25.61
CA LEU A 15 -43.67 1.29 -25.42
C LEU A 15 -43.23 1.60 -23.98
N PHE A 16 -43.66 0.81 -23.00
CA PHE A 16 -43.13 0.82 -21.64
C PHE A 16 -41.88 -0.06 -21.54
N ARG A 17 -40.92 0.21 -22.43
CA ARG A 17 -39.54 -0.24 -22.23
C ARG A 17 -39.08 0.45 -20.94
N PRO A 18 -38.86 -0.24 -19.80
CA PRO A 18 -38.30 0.42 -18.63
C PRO A 18 -37.05 1.12 -19.10
N ALA A 19 -36.97 2.43 -18.84
CA ALA A 19 -35.77 3.22 -18.98
C ALA A 19 -34.68 2.49 -18.18
N HIS A 20 -34.00 1.55 -18.84
CA HIS A 20 -32.64 1.25 -18.48
C HIS A 20 -31.98 2.59 -18.66
N ALA A 21 -31.69 3.24 -17.53
CA ALA A 21 -30.95 4.46 -17.45
C ALA A 21 -29.86 4.34 -18.51
N GLU A 22 -29.94 5.17 -19.55
CA GLU A 22 -28.76 5.52 -20.30
C GLU A 22 -27.84 6.06 -19.22
N GLU A 23 -26.95 5.20 -18.72
CA GLU A 23 -26.04 5.55 -17.64
C GLU A 23 -25.20 6.69 -18.21
N ASP A 24 -25.61 7.90 -17.90
CA ASP A 24 -24.88 9.10 -18.22
C ASP A 24 -23.50 8.92 -17.60
N THR A 25 -22.55 8.50 -18.42
CA THR A 25 -21.28 7.97 -17.93
C THR A 25 -20.29 9.11 -18.02
N ALA A 26 -19.88 9.61 -16.87
CA ALA A 26 -18.91 10.68 -16.80
C ALA A 26 -17.48 10.13 -16.78
N ILE A 27 -16.53 10.95 -17.20
CA ILE A 27 -15.13 10.56 -17.32
C ILE A 27 -14.34 11.19 -16.16
N LEU A 28 -13.77 10.32 -15.32
CA LEU A 28 -12.69 10.68 -14.42
C LEU A 28 -11.42 10.88 -15.25
N GLY A 29 -10.94 12.11 -15.30
CA GLY A 29 -9.80 12.50 -16.11
C GLY A 29 -8.50 11.82 -15.67
N THR A 30 -7.62 11.55 -16.63
CA THR A 30 -6.22 11.20 -16.34
C THR A 30 -5.54 12.31 -15.53
N THR A 31 -4.58 11.97 -14.68
CA THR A 31 -3.84 12.93 -13.84
C THR A 31 -4.69 13.55 -12.72
N THR A 32 -5.93 13.08 -12.54
CA THR A 32 -6.75 13.50 -11.39
C THR A 32 -6.12 13.00 -10.10
N ILE A 33 -6.15 13.86 -9.07
CA ILE A 33 -5.52 13.63 -7.79
C ILE A 33 -6.62 13.44 -6.73
N ILE A 34 -6.67 12.25 -6.12
CA ILE A 34 -7.63 11.95 -5.05
C ILE A 34 -6.90 12.01 -3.71
N LYS A 35 -7.31 12.93 -2.84
CA LYS A 35 -6.74 13.08 -1.50
C LYS A 35 -7.44 12.18 -0.49
N ALA A 36 -6.66 11.41 0.25
CA ALA A 36 -7.15 10.42 1.19
C ALA A 36 -6.45 10.51 2.55
N ILE A 37 -7.11 9.94 3.56
CA ILE A 37 -6.55 9.78 4.90
C ILE A 37 -6.66 8.32 5.35
N LEU A 38 -5.60 7.82 5.97
CA LEU A 38 -5.53 6.49 6.51
C LEU A 38 -6.24 6.42 7.87
N THR A 39 -7.03 5.37 8.13
CA THR A 39 -7.78 5.22 9.39
C THR A 39 -7.06 4.33 10.42
N GLN A 40 -6.15 3.48 9.97
CA GLN A 40 -5.48 2.48 10.80
C GLN A 40 -3.97 2.69 10.81
N GLU A 41 -3.30 2.10 11.78
CA GLU A 41 -1.84 2.02 11.77
C GLU A 41 -1.40 0.87 10.85
N LEU A 42 -0.32 1.07 10.11
CA LEU A 42 0.28 0.07 9.23
C LEU A 42 1.72 -0.20 9.63
N ILE A 43 2.13 -1.46 9.55
CA ILE A 43 3.50 -1.90 9.87
C ILE A 43 4.02 -2.69 8.67
N SER A 44 5.17 -2.31 8.13
CA SER A 44 5.76 -2.96 6.94
C SER A 44 6.11 -4.43 7.15
N ASP A 45 6.33 -4.86 8.39
CA ASP A 45 6.68 -6.25 8.72
C ASP A 45 5.51 -7.21 8.53
N TYR A 46 4.28 -6.68 8.57
CA TYR A 46 3.04 -7.45 8.42
C TYR A 46 2.20 -6.82 7.31
N PRO A 47 2.52 -7.08 6.02
CA PRO A 47 1.71 -6.60 4.92
C PRO A 47 0.30 -7.17 5.00
N GLY A 48 -0.67 -6.34 4.66
CA GLY A 48 -2.09 -6.62 4.87
C GLY A 48 -3.01 -5.53 4.34
N PRO A 49 -4.33 -5.79 4.36
CA PRO A 49 -5.32 -4.86 3.84
C PRO A 49 -5.44 -3.62 4.72
N PHE A 50 -5.75 -2.50 4.10
CA PHE A 50 -6.02 -1.25 4.81
C PHE A 50 -7.26 -0.52 4.33
N ARG A 51 -7.75 0.33 5.23
CA ARG A 51 -8.89 1.22 5.02
C ARG A 51 -8.49 2.69 5.14
N GLY A 52 -8.92 3.48 4.17
CA GLY A 52 -8.81 4.95 4.20
C GLY A 52 -10.12 5.61 3.82
N TYR A 53 -10.18 6.93 3.95
CA TYR A 53 -11.31 7.75 3.52
C TYR A 53 -10.87 8.83 2.55
N VAL A 54 -11.68 9.06 1.53
CA VAL A 54 -11.54 10.21 0.64
C VAL A 54 -11.90 11.49 1.40
N THR A 55 -11.04 12.50 1.32
CA THR A 55 -11.19 13.74 2.11
C THR A 55 -11.92 14.86 1.35
N HIS A 56 -11.89 14.82 0.01
CA HIS A 56 -12.44 15.86 -0.86
C HIS A 56 -13.27 15.22 -1.97
N ASP A 57 -14.32 15.91 -2.42
CA ASP A 57 -15.13 15.48 -3.55
C ASP A 57 -14.29 15.51 -4.84
N VAL A 58 -14.37 14.44 -5.62
CA VAL A 58 -13.67 14.29 -6.91
C VAL A 58 -14.69 14.42 -8.01
N TYR A 59 -14.44 15.37 -8.91
CA TYR A 59 -15.33 15.71 -10.01
C TYR A 59 -14.90 15.04 -11.31
N ASP A 60 -15.80 15.06 -12.29
CA ASP A 60 -15.50 14.69 -13.66
C ASP A 60 -14.60 15.72 -14.35
N THR A 61 -14.19 15.41 -15.58
CA THR A 61 -13.32 16.29 -16.38
C THR A 61 -13.96 17.67 -16.63
N SER A 62 -15.29 17.74 -16.74
CA SER A 62 -16.02 19.00 -16.96
C SER A 62 -16.36 19.75 -15.66
N GLN A 63 -16.06 19.17 -14.48
CA GLN A 63 -16.41 19.67 -13.15
C GLN A 63 -17.91 19.89 -12.91
N GLU A 64 -18.76 19.17 -13.64
CA GLU A 64 -20.21 19.25 -13.55
C GLU A 64 -20.77 18.23 -12.55
N TYR A 65 -20.14 17.05 -12.47
CA TYR A 65 -20.64 15.93 -11.69
C TYR A 65 -19.60 15.46 -10.67
N VAL A 66 -20.05 15.17 -9.45
CA VAL A 66 -19.23 14.45 -8.45
C VAL A 66 -19.21 12.97 -8.82
N LEU A 67 -18.03 12.39 -8.96
CA LEU A 67 -17.85 10.96 -9.26
C LEU A 67 -17.57 10.18 -7.98
N ILE A 68 -16.69 10.72 -7.14
CA ILE A 68 -16.29 10.13 -5.86
C ILE A 68 -16.51 11.16 -4.77
N PRO A 69 -17.57 11.04 -3.97
CA PRO A 69 -17.82 11.97 -2.88
C PRO A 69 -16.83 11.76 -1.73
N LYS A 70 -16.61 12.80 -0.94
CA LYS A 70 -15.91 12.73 0.34
C LYS A 70 -16.55 11.68 1.25
N GLY A 71 -15.73 11.04 2.06
CA GLY A 71 -16.18 9.93 2.91
C GLY A 71 -16.29 8.58 2.18
N SER A 72 -16.04 8.53 0.86
CA SER A 72 -15.87 7.25 0.16
C SER A 72 -14.73 6.45 0.81
N VAL A 73 -14.94 5.14 0.92
CA VAL A 73 -14.03 4.23 1.60
C VAL A 73 -13.02 3.69 0.59
N ILE A 74 -11.74 3.83 0.89
CA ILE A 74 -10.66 3.25 0.10
C ILE A 74 -10.30 1.90 0.69
N HIS A 75 -10.25 0.88 -0.17
CA HIS A 75 -9.70 -0.43 0.14
C HIS A 75 -8.40 -0.64 -0.62
N GLY A 76 -7.34 -0.92 0.12
CA GLY A 76 -6.02 -1.18 -0.45
C GLY A 76 -5.25 -2.22 0.34
N GLU A 77 -4.02 -2.46 -0.08
CA GLU A 77 -3.08 -3.33 0.59
C GLU A 77 -1.73 -2.64 0.72
N VAL A 78 -1.09 -2.85 1.85
CA VAL A 78 0.24 -2.32 2.09
C VAL A 78 1.27 -3.31 1.52
N VAL A 79 2.16 -2.83 0.67
CA VAL A 79 3.19 -3.64 0.03
C VAL A 79 4.58 -3.13 0.39
N ARG A 80 5.51 -4.06 0.63
CA ARG A 80 6.92 -3.71 0.79
C ARG A 80 7.51 -3.33 -0.56
N ILE A 81 8.19 -2.19 -0.63
CA ILE A 81 8.98 -1.80 -1.79
C ILE A 81 10.42 -2.20 -1.51
N SER A 82 10.88 -3.29 -2.13
CA SER A 82 12.30 -3.64 -2.12
C SER A 82 13.05 -2.75 -3.11
N ASN A 83 14.01 -1.97 -2.64
CA ASN A 83 14.90 -1.21 -3.49
C ASN A 83 16.35 -1.32 -2.99
N VAL A 84 17.34 -1.06 -3.85
CA VAL A 84 18.77 -1.18 -3.49
C VAL A 84 19.15 -0.27 -2.31
N ASN A 85 18.41 0.84 -2.14
CA ASN A 85 18.59 1.80 -1.08
C ASN A 85 17.67 1.53 0.14
N GLU A 86 16.98 0.39 0.23
CA GLU A 86 16.05 0.05 1.31
C GLU A 86 16.70 0.16 2.69
N PRO A 87 17.98 -0.21 2.90
CA PRO A 87 18.66 -0.01 4.18
C PRO A 87 18.82 1.47 4.58
N ILE A 88 18.79 2.40 3.61
CA ILE A 88 19.04 3.83 3.80
C ILE A 88 17.71 4.62 3.78
N SER A 89 16.78 4.23 2.92
CA SER A 89 15.52 4.90 2.61
C SER A 89 14.39 3.87 2.47
N ALA A 90 14.04 3.24 3.58
CA ALA A 90 12.98 2.23 3.62
C ALA A 90 11.62 2.90 3.42
N ARG A 91 10.87 2.48 2.39
CA ARG A 91 9.54 3.02 2.06
C ARG A 91 8.54 1.92 1.84
N VAL A 92 7.27 2.26 2.04
CA VAL A 92 6.16 1.34 1.84
C VAL A 92 5.28 1.81 0.69
N GLY A 93 4.84 0.88 -0.15
CA GLY A 93 3.88 1.17 -1.21
C GLY A 93 2.47 0.93 -0.73
N TYR A 94 1.55 1.77 -1.15
CA TYR A 94 0.12 1.47 -1.06
C TYR A 94 -0.35 1.00 -2.43
N MET A 95 -0.92 -0.20 -2.46
CA MET A 95 -1.61 -0.72 -3.63
C MET A 95 -3.10 -0.53 -3.42
N ILE A 96 -3.70 0.42 -4.13
CA ILE A 96 -5.14 0.68 -4.02
C ILE A 96 -5.87 -0.36 -4.86
N LYS A 97 -6.85 -1.05 -4.27
CA LYS A 97 -7.66 -2.04 -4.99
C LYS A 97 -8.95 -1.41 -5.48
N SER A 98 -9.68 -0.75 -4.60
CA SER A 98 -10.97 -0.18 -4.95
C SER A 98 -11.37 0.99 -4.03
N ILE A 99 -12.33 1.78 -4.50
CA ILE A 99 -13.04 2.78 -3.72
C ILE A 99 -14.52 2.40 -3.68
N THR A 100 -15.06 2.26 -2.48
CA THR A 100 -16.49 2.06 -2.24
C THR A 100 -17.11 3.41 -1.90
N ARG A 101 -18.05 3.85 -2.72
CA ARG A 101 -18.81 5.07 -2.50
C ARG A 101 -19.89 4.86 -1.43
N PRO A 102 -20.51 5.94 -0.91
CA PRO A 102 -21.62 5.86 0.04
C PRO A 102 -22.89 5.16 -0.49
N ASP A 103 -23.02 5.01 -1.80
CA ASP A 103 -24.10 4.28 -2.48
C ASP A 103 -23.76 2.80 -2.73
N ASP A 104 -22.73 2.26 -2.05
CA ASP A 104 -22.17 0.92 -2.22
C ASP A 104 -21.61 0.60 -3.61
N THR A 105 -21.52 1.59 -4.51
CA THR A 105 -20.86 1.40 -5.80
C THR A 105 -19.35 1.26 -5.60
N ILE A 106 -18.78 0.21 -6.19
CA ILE A 106 -17.35 -0.10 -6.11
C ILE A 106 -16.67 0.34 -7.41
N ILE A 107 -15.66 1.20 -7.27
CA ILE A 107 -14.84 1.68 -8.37
C ILE A 107 -13.48 0.98 -8.27
N ASP A 108 -13.07 0.31 -9.34
CA ASP A 108 -11.76 -0.33 -9.42
C ASP A 108 -10.63 0.69 -9.61
N MET A 109 -9.63 0.60 -8.73
CA MET A 109 -8.47 1.49 -8.65
C MET A 109 -7.14 0.71 -8.75
N SER A 110 -7.21 -0.57 -9.12
CA SER A 110 -6.04 -1.45 -9.23
C SER A 110 -4.95 -0.98 -10.19
N SER A 111 -5.30 -0.14 -11.17
CA SER A 111 -4.38 0.41 -12.16
C SER A 111 -3.73 1.73 -11.75
N ASP A 112 -4.06 2.28 -10.58
CA ASP A 112 -3.69 3.64 -10.19
C ASP A 112 -2.61 3.63 -9.11
N SER A 113 -1.76 4.65 -9.15
CA SER A 113 -0.61 4.74 -8.25
C SER A 113 -0.95 5.53 -6.98
N ALA A 114 -0.54 5.01 -5.82
CA ALA A 114 -0.57 5.78 -4.58
C ALA A 114 0.75 6.52 -4.36
N LEU A 115 0.63 7.77 -3.97
CA LEU A 115 1.72 8.70 -3.70
C LEU A 115 1.59 9.27 -2.28
N ASP A 116 2.71 9.70 -1.72
CA ASP A 116 2.73 10.47 -0.48
C ASP A 116 2.09 11.86 -0.69
N HIS A 117 1.86 12.61 0.40
CA HIS A 117 1.34 13.97 0.40
C HIS A 117 2.17 14.95 -0.47
N GLN A 118 3.46 14.66 -0.70
CA GLN A 118 4.34 15.43 -1.59
C GLN A 118 4.35 14.92 -3.04
N GLY A 119 3.53 13.92 -3.41
CA GLY A 119 3.49 13.35 -4.76
C GLY A 119 4.64 12.39 -5.07
N VAL A 120 5.32 11.87 -4.04
CA VAL A 120 6.44 10.94 -4.21
C VAL A 120 5.93 9.49 -4.13
N ALA A 121 6.46 8.62 -4.99
CA ALA A 121 6.17 7.19 -4.92
C ALA A 121 6.77 6.57 -3.66
N GLY A 122 5.94 5.81 -2.94
CA GLY A 122 6.28 5.23 -1.64
C GLY A 122 6.09 6.23 -0.50
N ILE A 123 5.39 5.78 0.54
CA ILE A 123 5.05 6.57 1.72
C ILE A 123 6.07 6.26 2.80
N ASP A 124 6.55 7.35 3.40
CA ASP A 124 7.56 7.33 4.43
C ASP A 124 7.02 8.16 5.61
N ASP A 125 6.92 7.55 6.79
CA ASP A 125 6.48 8.22 8.03
C ASP A 125 7.54 7.98 9.11
N LYS A 126 7.34 7.02 10.02
CA LYS A 126 8.37 6.65 11.01
C LYS A 126 9.20 5.48 10.51
N VAL A 127 10.47 5.75 10.21
CA VAL A 127 11.45 4.70 9.90
C VAL A 127 12.27 4.37 11.15
N ASN A 128 12.13 3.16 11.69
CA ASN A 128 13.11 2.64 12.63
C ASN A 128 14.18 1.84 11.86
N LYS A 129 15.32 2.49 11.62
CA LYS A 129 16.38 1.93 10.77
C LYS A 129 17.23 0.86 11.46
N HIS A 130 16.99 0.55 12.76
CA HIS A 130 17.78 -0.41 13.55
C HIS A 130 19.31 -0.28 13.39
N ILE A 131 19.82 0.92 13.04
CA ILE A 131 21.23 1.16 12.68
C ILE A 131 22.16 0.80 13.83
N LEU A 132 21.74 1.06 15.07
CA LEU A 132 22.51 0.67 16.24
C LEU A 132 22.64 -0.85 16.35
N ALA A 133 21.59 -1.61 16.09
CA ALA A 133 21.63 -3.07 16.13
C ALA A 133 22.46 -3.66 14.98
N GLN A 134 22.36 -3.08 13.77
CA GLN A 134 23.19 -3.47 12.62
C GLN A 134 24.68 -3.14 12.87
N PHE A 135 24.97 -1.95 13.40
CA PHE A 135 26.33 -1.52 13.74
C PHE A 135 26.92 -2.40 14.85
N MET A 136 26.18 -2.67 15.92
CA MET A 136 26.62 -3.59 16.97
C MET A 136 26.85 -5.01 16.44
N GLY A 137 26.05 -5.47 15.48
CA GLY A 137 26.26 -6.75 14.79
C GLY A 137 27.57 -6.78 13.97
N VAL A 138 27.86 -5.73 13.22
CA VAL A 138 29.13 -5.60 12.46
C VAL A 138 30.33 -5.50 13.38
N VAL A 139 30.23 -4.72 14.47
CA VAL A 139 31.31 -4.60 15.46
C VAL A 139 31.54 -5.92 16.18
N ALA A 140 30.49 -6.63 16.59
CA ALA A 140 30.62 -7.96 17.19
C ALA A 140 31.26 -8.96 16.21
N TYR A 141 30.87 -8.96 14.94
CA TYR A 141 31.49 -9.78 13.91
C TYR A 141 32.97 -9.42 13.69
N ALA A 142 33.29 -8.13 13.65
CA ALA A 142 34.66 -7.64 13.49
C ALA A 142 35.54 -7.98 14.70
N LEU A 143 35.00 -7.96 15.92
CA LEU A 143 35.72 -8.38 17.14
C LEU A 143 35.99 -9.89 17.15
N ILE A 144 35.01 -10.71 16.75
CA ILE A 144 35.19 -12.16 16.62
C ILE A 144 36.23 -12.47 15.51
N GLY A 145 36.20 -11.73 14.40
CA GLY A 145 37.17 -11.85 13.31
C GLY A 145 38.57 -11.29 13.62
N SER A 146 38.67 -10.27 14.48
CA SER A 146 39.95 -9.69 14.90
C SER A 146 40.65 -10.53 15.97
N GLU A 147 39.89 -11.18 16.86
CA GLU A 147 40.44 -12.20 17.78
C GLU A 147 40.88 -13.47 17.02
N ALA A 148 40.29 -13.77 15.86
CA ALA A 148 40.75 -14.84 14.96
C ALA A 148 42.01 -14.47 14.15
N SER A 149 42.37 -13.19 14.06
CA SER A 149 43.57 -12.68 13.36
C SER A 149 44.63 -12.10 14.30
N GLY A 150 44.47 -12.32 15.61
CA GLY A 150 45.49 -12.09 16.63
C GLY A 150 46.73 -12.94 16.37
N THR A 151 47.76 -12.29 15.86
CA THR A 151 49.03 -12.83 15.41
C THR A 151 49.73 -13.64 16.51
N THR A 152 50.05 -14.91 16.24
CA THR A 152 51.08 -15.65 17.00
C THR A 152 52.44 -15.07 16.65
N THR A 153 52.79 -13.94 17.27
CA THR A 153 54.16 -13.43 17.28
C THR A 153 54.77 -13.72 18.64
N GLY A 154 55.70 -14.68 18.70
CA GLY A 154 56.67 -14.76 19.79
C GLY A 154 56.82 -16.13 20.44
N GLY A 155 57.93 -16.80 20.12
CA GLY A 155 58.81 -17.43 21.11
C GLY A 155 58.40 -18.79 21.66
N LEU A 156 59.21 -19.80 21.29
CA LEU A 156 59.82 -20.84 22.14
C LEU A 156 58.96 -21.49 23.26
N ASP A 157 59.02 -22.82 23.28
CA ASP A 157 58.53 -23.79 24.27
C ASP A 157 57.09 -24.32 24.14
N GLY A 158 57.02 -25.65 24.14
CA GLY A 158 55.85 -26.46 23.89
C GLY A 158 54.67 -26.09 24.78
N ARG A 159 53.54 -25.77 24.13
CA ARG A 159 52.25 -25.68 24.81
C ARG A 159 51.21 -26.40 23.96
N TYR A 160 50.66 -27.45 24.56
CA TYR A 160 49.56 -28.26 24.04
C TYR A 160 48.47 -27.39 23.40
N ASP A 161 48.18 -27.68 22.14
CA ASP A 161 47.09 -27.12 21.37
C ASP A 161 45.75 -27.74 21.82
N TYR A 162 45.22 -27.21 22.92
CA TYR A 162 43.85 -27.50 23.39
C TYR A 162 42.92 -26.30 23.15
N GLY A 163 43.40 -25.31 22.39
CA GLY A 163 42.67 -24.08 22.09
C GLY A 163 42.05 -24.07 20.70
N ASP A 164 42.63 -24.76 19.71
CA ASP A 164 42.22 -24.64 18.31
C ASP A 164 40.95 -25.46 17.98
N THR A 165 40.65 -26.53 18.72
CA THR A 165 39.43 -27.34 18.55
C THR A 165 38.19 -26.71 19.18
N ILE A 166 38.30 -26.17 20.40
CA ILE A 166 37.20 -25.46 21.08
C ILE A 166 36.83 -24.17 20.32
N LYS A 167 37.81 -23.50 19.69
CA LYS A 167 37.60 -22.26 18.93
C LYS A 167 36.85 -22.47 17.61
N ARG A 168 37.10 -23.58 16.90
CA ARG A 168 36.37 -23.94 15.67
C ARG A 168 34.90 -24.27 15.96
N ASP A 169 34.64 -25.07 16.99
CA ASP A 169 33.26 -25.42 17.40
C ASP A 169 32.43 -24.19 17.82
N THR A 170 33.08 -23.18 18.38
CA THR A 170 32.45 -21.93 18.79
C THR A 170 32.16 -21.03 17.57
N LEU A 171 33.12 -20.89 16.65
CA LEU A 171 32.97 -20.07 15.44
C LEU A 171 31.87 -20.59 14.49
N ASP A 172 31.77 -21.91 14.31
CA ASP A 172 30.72 -22.53 13.48
C ASP A 172 29.32 -22.36 14.08
N GLN A 173 29.22 -22.19 15.40
CA GLN A 173 27.96 -22.03 16.12
C GLN A 173 27.45 -20.58 16.13
N TYR A 174 28.32 -19.56 16.04
CA TYR A 174 27.94 -18.14 16.10
C TYR A 174 27.90 -17.41 14.74
N GLN A 175 28.59 -17.90 13.70
CA GLN A 175 28.44 -17.37 12.33
C GLN A 175 26.98 -17.25 11.83
N PRO A 176 26.09 -18.26 12.02
CA PRO A 176 24.71 -18.15 11.56
C PRO A 176 23.90 -17.08 12.30
N LEU A 177 24.29 -16.73 13.54
CA LEU A 177 23.64 -15.67 14.32
C LEU A 177 24.01 -14.29 13.78
N ALA A 178 25.30 -14.03 13.52
CA ALA A 178 25.77 -12.77 12.95
C ALA A 178 25.17 -12.50 11.55
N ALA A 179 25.08 -13.54 10.71
CA ALA A 179 24.44 -13.44 9.39
C ALA A 179 22.95 -13.06 9.47
N LYS A 180 22.26 -13.39 10.58
CA LYS A 180 20.86 -13.02 10.80
C LYS A 180 20.70 -11.53 11.11
N TYR A 181 21.62 -10.95 11.88
CA TYR A 181 21.62 -9.51 12.19
C TYR A 181 21.98 -8.64 10.99
N LEU A 182 22.84 -9.13 10.09
CA LEU A 182 23.16 -8.48 8.82
C LEU A 182 22.00 -8.48 7.80
N ARG A 183 20.95 -9.29 8.04
CA ARG A 183 19.75 -9.39 7.20
C ARG A 183 18.53 -8.69 7.81
N LEU A 184 18.69 -7.93 8.89
CA LEU A 184 17.59 -7.18 9.49
C LEU A 184 17.14 -6.06 8.55
N VAL A 185 15.90 -6.19 8.09
CA VAL A 185 15.24 -5.18 7.26
C VAL A 185 14.62 -4.11 8.17
N PRO A 186 14.68 -2.82 7.82
CA PRO A 186 14.02 -1.77 8.59
C PRO A 186 12.50 -2.00 8.75
N THR A 187 11.99 -1.66 9.92
CA THR A 187 10.55 -1.63 10.20
C THR A 187 10.04 -0.20 10.00
N ILE A 188 9.00 -0.07 9.18
CA ILE A 188 8.33 1.20 8.89
C ILE A 188 6.94 1.11 9.53
N THR A 189 6.63 2.07 10.39
CA THR A 189 5.31 2.22 11.00
C THR A 189 4.67 3.48 10.47
N ILE A 190 3.50 3.34 9.85
CA ILE A 190 2.72 4.47 9.35
C ILE A 190 1.52 4.68 10.26
N ARG A 191 1.43 5.88 10.82
CA ARG A 191 0.39 6.21 11.79
C ARG A 191 -0.99 6.30 11.15
N SER A 192 -2.01 5.99 11.95
CA SER A 192 -3.37 6.40 11.64
C SER A 192 -3.44 7.93 11.50
N GLY A 193 -4.23 8.41 10.54
CA GLY A 193 -4.35 9.82 10.19
C GLY A 193 -3.34 10.30 9.13
N GLN A 194 -2.41 9.44 8.68
CA GLN A 194 -1.51 9.81 7.59
C GLN A 194 -2.30 10.09 6.31
N THR A 195 -2.07 11.26 5.72
CA THR A 195 -2.65 11.61 4.43
C THR A 195 -1.84 11.02 3.29
N PHE A 196 -2.52 10.49 2.29
CA PHE A 196 -1.89 10.02 1.06
C PHE A 196 -2.76 10.42 -0.14
N THR A 197 -2.19 10.26 -1.31
CA THR A 197 -2.79 10.74 -2.54
C THR A 197 -2.85 9.60 -3.55
N ILE A 198 -3.94 9.48 -4.30
CA ILE A 198 -4.07 8.50 -5.39
C ILE A 198 -4.01 9.28 -6.70
N PHE A 199 -3.11 8.87 -7.58
CA PHE A 199 -2.89 9.45 -8.89
C PHE A 199 -3.52 8.57 -9.96
N ILE A 200 -4.48 9.13 -10.70
CA ILE A 200 -5.21 8.41 -11.73
C ILE A 200 -4.35 8.33 -13.00
N GLU A 201 -3.95 7.12 -13.38
CA GLU A 201 -3.08 6.90 -14.53
C GLU A 201 -3.85 6.80 -15.85
N LYS A 202 -5.05 6.24 -15.78
CA LYS A 202 -5.89 5.99 -16.96
C LYS A 202 -7.27 6.60 -16.74
N PRO A 203 -7.89 7.17 -17.78
CA PRO A 203 -9.22 7.74 -17.64
C PRO A 203 -10.22 6.61 -17.36
N LYS A 204 -11.17 6.88 -16.47
CA LYS A 204 -12.17 5.89 -16.06
C LYS A 204 -13.56 6.43 -16.31
N LYS A 205 -14.41 5.55 -16.82
CA LYS A 205 -15.83 5.79 -17.00
C LYS A 205 -16.55 5.42 -15.71
N ILE A 206 -17.17 6.41 -15.08
CA ILE A 206 -17.82 6.27 -13.78
C ILE A 206 -19.19 6.93 -13.85
N THR A 207 -20.21 6.26 -13.33
CA THR A 207 -21.55 6.81 -13.21
C THR A 207 -21.53 7.96 -12.20
N PRO A 208 -22.05 9.17 -12.52
CA PRO A 208 -22.20 10.28 -11.61
C PRO A 208 -22.85 9.86 -10.29
N PHE A 209 -22.29 10.35 -9.19
CA PHE A 209 -22.85 10.12 -7.88
C PHE A 209 -24.14 10.93 -7.74
N ARG A 210 -25.28 10.23 -7.55
CA ARG A 210 -26.55 10.85 -7.18
C ARG A 210 -26.84 10.53 -5.73
N SER A 211 -27.00 11.57 -4.93
CA SER A 211 -27.50 11.43 -3.56
C SER A 211 -28.93 10.90 -3.60
N ILE A 212 -29.24 9.92 -2.75
CA ILE A 212 -30.61 9.41 -2.54
C ILE A 212 -31.64 10.53 -2.30
N PHE A 213 -31.23 11.67 -1.75
CA PHE A 213 -32.12 12.81 -1.54
C PHE A 213 -32.64 13.45 -2.83
N ASN A 214 -31.88 13.37 -3.92
CA ASN A 214 -32.31 13.91 -5.21
C ASN A 214 -33.33 13.01 -5.92
N GLU A 215 -33.38 11.71 -5.56
CA GLU A 215 -34.28 10.73 -6.19
C GLU A 215 -35.72 10.83 -5.66
N PHE A 216 -35.92 11.39 -4.46
CA PHE A 216 -37.26 11.55 -3.86
C PHE A 216 -37.93 12.91 -4.12
N ILE A 217 -37.23 13.86 -4.77
CA ILE A 217 -37.74 15.23 -5.01
C ILE A 217 -38.00 15.51 -6.51
N SER A 218 -37.63 14.60 -7.41
CA SER A 218 -37.97 14.68 -8.84
C SER A 218 -39.13 13.76 -9.22
#